data_AF-A0A2N0HNW2-F1
#
_entry.id   AF-A0A2N0HNW2-F1
#
_cell.length_a   1.000
_cell.length_b   1.000
_cell.length_c   1.000
_cell.angle_alpha   90.00
_cell.angle_beta   90.00
_cell.angle_gamma   90.00
#
_symmetry.space_group_name_H-M   'P 1'
#
loop_
_entity.id
_entity.type
_entity.pdbx_description
1 polymer ?
#
loop_
_entity_poly.entity_id
_entity_poly.type
_entity_poly.pdbx_seq_one_letter_code
_entity_poly.pdbx_strand_id
1 'polypeptide(L)'
;MPVGANPKREREFRKLEKDFKQEGRYPGREQEVAARIVNKQRAQSGETSEAQQRKKAGGAGADASQQDLPIAGYPQLTVAQIRDKLDGLSEAQRKRLRAYEAAHKKRKGVLQALEA
;
A
#
# COMPACT_ATOMS: atom_id res chain seq x y z
N MET A 1 15.22 -10.68 -8.16
CA MET A 1 15.25 -9.24 -8.51
C MET A 1 13.85 -8.78 -8.86
N PRO A 2 13.30 -7.71 -8.27
CA PRO A 2 12.05 -7.13 -8.77
C PRO A 2 12.32 -6.57 -10.17
N VAL A 3 11.64 -7.16 -11.15
CA VAL A 3 11.76 -6.86 -12.58
C VAL A 3 11.06 -5.53 -12.85
N GLY A 4 11.74 -4.60 -13.54
CA GLY A 4 11.06 -3.49 -14.22
C GLY A 4 11.22 -2.08 -13.66
N ALA A 5 12.45 -1.53 -13.56
CA ALA A 5 12.56 -0.07 -13.45
C ALA A 5 13.86 0.55 -13.98
N ASN A 6 15.02 -0.12 -13.94
CA ASN A 6 16.28 0.51 -14.38
C ASN A 6 17.32 -0.51 -14.89
N PRO A 7 17.64 -0.53 -16.20
CA PRO A 7 18.66 -1.42 -16.78
C PRO A 7 20.03 -1.31 -16.12
N LYS A 8 20.40 -0.13 -15.61
CA LYS A 8 21.67 0.09 -14.90
C LYS A 8 21.73 -0.73 -13.61
N ARG A 9 20.66 -0.72 -12.82
CA ARG A 9 20.57 -1.42 -11.53
C ARG A 9 20.56 -2.93 -11.67
N GLU A 10 20.02 -3.44 -12.77
CA GLU A 10 20.05 -4.87 -13.07
C GLU A 10 21.48 -5.35 -13.41
N ARG A 11 22.23 -4.54 -14.18
CA ARG A 11 23.65 -4.84 -14.47
C ARG A 11 24.50 -4.80 -13.20
N GLU A 12 24.28 -3.81 -12.34
CA GLU A 12 24.96 -3.70 -11.04
C GLU A 12 24.67 -4.90 -10.14
N PHE A 13 23.41 -5.35 -10.06
CA PHE A 13 23.05 -6.55 -9.32
C PHE A 13 23.80 -7.78 -9.83
N ARG A 14 23.76 -8.03 -11.15
CA ARG A 14 24.42 -9.21 -11.75
C ARG A 14 25.93 -9.18 -11.51
N LYS A 15 26.54 -7.99 -11.52
CA LYS A 15 27.96 -7.82 -11.20
C LYS A 15 28.24 -8.16 -9.73
N LEU A 16 27.51 -7.56 -8.79
CA LEU A 16 27.67 -7.83 -7.35
C LEU A 16 27.45 -9.30 -7.00
N GLU A 17 26.42 -9.93 -7.58
CA GLU A 17 26.16 -11.35 -7.37
C GLU A 17 27.33 -12.22 -7.86
N LYS A 18 27.89 -11.91 -9.04
CA LYS A 18 29.04 -12.63 -9.59
C LYS A 18 30.28 -12.43 -8.75
N ASP A 19 30.56 -11.19 -8.35
CA ASP A 19 31.73 -10.84 -7.53
C ASP A 19 31.64 -11.55 -6.17
N PHE A 20 30.47 -11.56 -5.52
CA PHE A 20 30.28 -12.28 -4.24
C PHE A 20 30.45 -13.80 -4.38
N LYS A 21 29.95 -14.41 -5.46
CA LYS A 21 30.18 -15.83 -5.75
C LYS A 21 31.65 -16.15 -6.00
N GLN A 22 32.36 -15.27 -6.70
CA GLN A 22 33.79 -15.44 -6.99
C GLN A 22 34.66 -15.26 -5.76
N GLU A 23 34.35 -14.27 -4.91
CA GLU A 23 35.06 -13.99 -3.68
C GLU A 23 34.68 -14.95 -2.52
N GLY A 24 33.67 -15.81 -2.71
CA GLY A 24 33.13 -16.66 -1.66
C GLY A 24 32.50 -15.87 -0.51
N ARG A 25 32.13 -14.61 -0.74
CA ARG A 25 31.50 -13.74 0.27
C ARG A 25 30.02 -14.05 0.34
N TYR A 26 29.51 -14.23 1.56
CA TYR A 26 28.10 -14.51 1.83
C TYR A 26 27.57 -15.80 1.16
N PRO A 27 28.18 -16.97 1.44
CA PRO A 27 27.81 -18.24 0.82
C PRO A 27 26.31 -18.52 1.00
N GLY A 28 25.61 -18.75 -0.12
CA GLY A 28 24.17 -19.02 -0.15
C GLY A 28 23.25 -17.81 0.05
N ARG A 29 23.80 -16.60 0.23
CA ARG A 29 23.06 -15.33 0.38
C ARG A 29 23.52 -14.24 -0.60
N GLU A 30 24.36 -14.57 -1.57
CA GLU A 30 24.95 -13.64 -2.52
C GLU A 30 23.88 -12.83 -3.25
N GLN A 31 22.82 -13.51 -3.70
CA GLN A 31 21.67 -12.89 -4.37
C GLN A 31 20.88 -11.96 -3.44
N GLU A 32 20.64 -12.36 -2.20
CA GLU A 32 19.88 -11.54 -1.24
C GLU A 32 20.66 -10.26 -0.91
N VAL A 33 21.96 -10.40 -0.63
CA VAL A 33 22.83 -9.29 -0.28
C VAL A 33 23.00 -8.33 -1.45
N ALA A 34 23.25 -8.85 -2.66
CA ALA A 34 23.32 -8.01 -3.87
C ALA A 34 22.00 -7.27 -4.11
N ALA A 35 20.85 -7.93 -3.90
CA ALA A 35 19.55 -7.29 -4.02
C ALA A 35 19.33 -6.20 -2.97
N ARG A 36 19.75 -6.44 -1.73
CA ARG A 36 19.65 -5.47 -0.63
C ARG A 36 20.51 -4.23 -0.91
N ILE A 37 21.72 -4.40 -1.43
CA ILE A 37 22.61 -3.29 -1.80
C ILE A 37 21.98 -2.43 -2.90
N VAL A 38 21.49 -3.07 -3.97
CA VAL A 38 20.86 -2.34 -5.08
C VAL A 38 19.58 -1.64 -4.64
N ASN A 39 18.73 -2.28 -3.84
CA ASN A 39 17.52 -1.65 -3.31
C ASN A 39 17.85 -0.45 -2.41
N LYS A 40 18.89 -0.55 -1.58
CA LYS A 40 19.37 0.58 -0.77
C LYS A 40 19.84 1.73 -1.66
N GLN A 41 20.60 1.45 -2.72
CA GLN A 41 21.04 2.48 -3.67
C GLN A 41 19.86 3.15 -4.39
N ARG A 42 18.85 2.38 -4.81
CA ARG A 42 17.62 2.92 -5.43
C ARG A 42 16.84 3.83 -4.48
N ALA A 43 16.77 3.48 -3.20
CA ALA A 43 16.13 4.30 -2.19
C ALA A 43 16.92 5.60 -1.94
N GLN A 44 18.25 5.53 -1.88
CA GLN A 44 19.11 6.71 -1.71
C GLN A 44 19.10 7.65 -2.91
N SER A 45 18.98 7.12 -4.14
CA SER A 45 18.88 7.94 -5.35
C SER A 45 17.47 8.45 -5.66
N GLY A 46 16.46 8.08 -4.85
CA GLY A 46 15.07 8.45 -5.10
C GLY A 46 14.42 7.74 -6.30
N GLU A 47 15.07 6.74 -6.89
CA GLU A 47 14.52 5.93 -7.99
C GLU A 47 13.27 5.14 -7.56
N THR A 48 13.03 4.97 -6.26
CA THR A 48 11.81 4.35 -5.72
C THR A 48 10.66 5.33 -5.51
N SER A 49 10.92 6.65 -5.56
CA SER A 49 9.94 7.69 -5.21
C SER A 49 8.79 7.78 -6.21
N GLU A 50 9.05 7.62 -7.51
CA GLU A 50 8.00 7.65 -8.53
C GLU A 50 7.05 6.45 -8.42
N ALA A 51 7.57 5.25 -8.17
CA ALA A 51 6.75 4.07 -7.92
C ALA A 51 5.91 4.22 -6.65
N GLN A 52 6.46 4.86 -5.62
CA GLN A 52 5.75 5.17 -4.38
C GLN A 52 4.66 6.24 -4.58
N GLN A 53 4.95 7.28 -5.37
CA GLN A 53 3.97 8.29 -5.76
C GLN A 53 2.88 7.71 -6.66
N ARG A 54 3.21 6.82 -7.62
CA ARG A 54 2.22 6.09 -8.42
C ARG A 54 1.38 5.12 -7.60
N LYS A 55 1.94 4.48 -6.58
CA LYS A 55 1.15 3.69 -5.61
C LYS A 55 0.21 4.58 -4.79
N LYS A 56 0.67 5.75 -4.36
CA LYS A 56 -0.20 6.76 -3.71
C LYS A 56 -1.29 7.28 -4.65
N ALA A 57 -0.95 7.56 -5.92
CA ALA A 57 -1.89 8.08 -6.92
C ALA A 57 -2.87 7.01 -7.44
N GLY A 58 -2.42 5.77 -7.59
CA GLY A 58 -3.27 4.61 -7.94
C GLY A 58 -4.13 4.10 -6.77
N GLY A 59 -3.80 4.51 -5.54
CA GLY A 59 -4.66 4.36 -4.35
C GLY A 59 -5.50 5.60 -4.02
N ALA A 60 -5.30 6.72 -4.73
CA ALA A 60 -6.07 7.96 -4.54
C ALA A 60 -7.45 7.92 -5.22
N GLY A 61 -7.87 6.75 -5.71
CA GLY A 61 -9.27 6.45 -5.95
C GLY A 61 -9.93 5.92 -4.68
N ALA A 62 -10.43 6.83 -3.83
CA ALA A 62 -11.37 6.55 -2.74
C ALA A 62 -10.86 5.99 -1.39
N ASP A 63 -9.60 6.20 -1.00
CA ASP A 63 -9.23 6.05 0.42
C ASP A 63 -9.40 7.41 1.12
N ALA A 64 -10.63 7.69 1.56
CA ALA A 64 -10.86 8.78 2.49
C ALA A 64 -10.07 8.47 3.76
N SER A 65 -9.08 9.30 4.08
CA SER A 65 -8.34 9.26 5.35
C SER A 65 -9.35 9.08 6.49
N GLN A 66 -9.00 8.40 7.59
CA GLN A 66 -9.93 8.26 8.75
C GLN A 66 -10.56 9.59 9.22
N GLN A 67 -9.89 10.71 8.93
CA GLN A 67 -10.30 12.08 9.22
C GLN A 67 -11.34 12.66 8.23
N ASP A 68 -11.42 12.13 7.01
CA ASP A 68 -12.32 12.60 5.93
C ASP A 68 -13.65 11.85 5.89
N LEU A 69 -13.88 10.92 6.83
CA LEU A 69 -15.12 10.16 6.87
C LEU A 69 -16.27 11.03 7.40
N PRO A 70 -17.49 10.88 6.84
CA PRO A 70 -18.69 11.56 7.32
C PRO A 70 -19.01 11.28 8.81
N ILE A 71 -18.48 10.18 9.36
CA ILE A 71 -18.63 9.82 10.76
C ILE A 71 -17.24 9.89 11.42
N ALA A 72 -17.10 10.80 12.39
CA ALA A 72 -15.87 10.91 13.18
C ALA A 72 -15.60 9.61 13.94
N GLY A 73 -14.35 9.14 13.88
CA GLY A 73 -13.93 7.90 14.56
C GLY A 73 -14.59 6.63 14.03
N TYR A 74 -15.20 6.66 12.83
CA TYR A 74 -15.92 5.53 12.23
C TYR A 74 -15.24 4.15 12.35
N PRO A 75 -13.92 3.99 12.14
CA PRO A 75 -13.25 2.69 12.25
C PRO A 75 -13.25 2.08 13.66
N GLN A 76 -13.52 2.91 14.68
CA GLN A 76 -13.56 2.54 16.10
C GLN A 76 -15.00 2.27 16.59
N LEU A 77 -16.02 2.66 15.82
CA LEU A 77 -17.42 2.48 16.20
C LEU A 77 -17.90 1.04 15.96
N THR A 78 -18.90 0.62 16.71
CA THR A 78 -19.60 -0.66 16.52
C THR A 78 -20.66 -0.57 15.42
N VAL A 79 -21.15 -1.72 14.92
CA VAL A 79 -22.20 -1.75 13.88
C VAL A 79 -23.47 -1.03 14.33
N ALA A 80 -23.87 -1.19 15.61
CA ALA A 80 -25.04 -0.53 16.17
C ALA A 80 -24.88 1.01 16.16
N GLN A 81 -23.76 1.51 16.69
CA GLN A 81 -23.45 2.94 16.70
C GLN A 81 -23.33 3.55 15.30
N ILE A 82 -22.87 2.77 14.32
CA ILE A 82 -22.82 3.22 12.93
C ILE A 82 -24.25 3.38 12.40
N ARG A 83 -25.13 2.39 12.61
CA ARG A 83 -26.54 2.43 12.16
C ARG A 83 -27.28 3.65 12.68
N ASP A 84 -27.14 3.96 13.98
CA ASP A 84 -27.78 5.14 14.58
C ASP A 84 -27.33 6.46 13.94
N LYS A 85 -26.10 6.50 13.40
CA LYS A 85 -25.54 7.67 12.71
C LYS A 85 -25.83 7.67 11.20
N LEU A 86 -26.37 6.59 10.62
CA LEU A 86 -26.69 6.52 9.19
C LEU A 86 -27.93 7.34 8.84
N ASP A 87 -28.88 7.49 9.76
CA ASP A 87 -30.17 8.15 9.51
C ASP A 87 -30.02 9.64 9.18
N GLY A 88 -28.96 10.29 9.67
CA GLY A 88 -28.66 11.70 9.38
C GLY A 88 -27.76 11.94 8.17
N LEU A 89 -27.31 10.89 7.47
CA LEU A 89 -26.34 11.00 6.37
C LEU A 89 -27.02 11.02 5.00
N SER A 90 -26.52 11.88 4.13
CA SER A 90 -26.92 11.91 2.72
C SER A 90 -26.44 10.68 1.95
N GLU A 91 -27.09 10.35 0.84
CA GLU A 91 -26.69 9.23 -0.03
C GLU A 91 -25.23 9.32 -0.49
N ALA A 92 -24.74 10.54 -0.77
CA ALA A 92 -23.34 10.76 -1.16
C ALA A 92 -22.38 10.39 -0.03
N GLN A 93 -22.73 10.70 1.22
CA GLN A 93 -21.94 10.31 2.39
C GLN A 93 -22.00 8.81 2.64
N ARG A 94 -23.16 8.17 2.48
CA ARG A 94 -23.31 6.71 2.57
C ARG A 94 -22.48 5.97 1.51
N LYS A 95 -22.47 6.46 0.27
CA LYS A 95 -21.61 5.93 -0.81
C LYS A 95 -20.11 6.03 -0.47
N ARG A 96 -19.67 7.15 0.12
CA ARG A 96 -18.28 7.30 0.58
C ARG A 96 -17.93 6.32 1.71
N LEU A 97 -18.80 6.17 2.69
CA LEU A 97 -18.62 5.19 3.78
C LEU A 97 -18.57 3.75 3.23
N ARG A 98 -19.41 3.42 2.24
CA ARG A 98 -19.40 2.11 1.60
C ARG A 98 -18.09 1.83 0.87
N ALA A 99 -17.59 2.80 0.11
CA ALA A 99 -16.29 2.69 -0.57
C ALA A 99 -15.15 2.49 0.44
N TYR A 100 -15.15 3.27 1.53
CA TYR A 100 -14.19 3.11 2.61
C TYR A 100 -14.28 1.72 3.26
N GLU A 101 -15.47 1.28 3.66
CA GLU A 101 -15.68 -0.02 4.32
C GLU A 101 -15.28 -1.19 3.41
N ALA A 102 -15.58 -1.08 2.11
CA ALA A 102 -15.20 -2.06 1.10
C ALA A 102 -13.69 -2.16 0.88
N ALA A 103 -12.96 -1.05 1.02
CA ALA A 103 -11.49 -1.03 0.96
C ALA A 103 -10.83 -1.52 2.26
N HIS A 104 -11.54 -1.46 3.40
CA HIS A 104 -11.00 -1.70 4.74
C HIS A 104 -11.51 -3.00 5.37
N LYS A 105 -12.14 -2.90 6.56
CA LYS A 105 -12.50 -4.03 7.43
C LYS A 105 -13.65 -4.88 6.85
N LYS A 106 -14.35 -4.41 5.81
CA LYS A 106 -15.43 -5.14 5.12
C LYS A 106 -16.46 -5.75 6.07
N ARG A 107 -16.89 -4.98 7.09
CA ARG A 107 -17.87 -5.46 8.08
C ARG A 107 -19.22 -5.66 7.42
N LYS A 108 -19.64 -6.93 7.30
CA LYS A 108 -20.90 -7.33 6.66
C LYS A 108 -22.11 -6.56 7.17
N GLY A 109 -22.24 -6.40 8.49
CA GLY A 109 -23.39 -5.71 9.10
C GLY A 109 -23.46 -4.21 8.82
N VAL A 110 -22.34 -3.59 8.46
CA VAL A 110 -22.28 -2.17 8.05
C VAL A 110 -22.56 -2.03 6.56
N LEU A 111 -21.97 -2.89 5.73
CA LEU A 111 -22.26 -2.92 4.29
C LEU A 111 -23.75 -3.14 4.02
N GLN A 112 -24.38 -4.07 4.74
CA GLN A 112 -25.82 -4.31 4.65
C GLN A 112 -26.65 -3.10 5.08
N ALA A 113 -26.21 -2.38 6.11
CA ALA A 113 -26.89 -1.17 6.59
C ALA A 113 -26.72 0.03 5.63
N LEU A 114 -25.69 0.02 4.78
CA LEU A 114 -25.44 1.04 3.75
C LEU A 114 -26.12 0.71 2.41
N GLU A 115 -26.63 -0.52 2.24
CA GLU A 115 -27.35 -1.00 1.05
C GLU A 115 -28.87 -0.96 1.20
N ALA A 116 -29.37 -0.83 2.43
CA ALA A 116 -30.78 -0.65 2.76
C ALA A 116 -31.22 0.80 2.56
#